data_AF-A0A831UIL3-F1
#
_entry.id   AF-A0A831UIL3-F1
#
_cell.length_a   1.000
_cell.length_b   1.000
_cell.length_c   1.000
_cell.angle_alpha   90.00
_cell.angle_beta   90.00
_cell.angle_gamma   90.00
#
_symmetry.space_group_name_H-M   'P 1'
#
loop_
_entity.id
_entity.type
_entity.pdbx_description
1 polymer ?
#
loop_
_entity_poly.entity_id
_entity_poly.type
_entity_poly.pdbx_seq_one_letter_code
_entity_poly.pdbx_strand_id
1 'polypeptide(L)' 'AAFKARRDGESARVGLERLREAARGQENLFPYVLEAFRRRATLGEVCGVLREEWGEYQPGR' A
#
# COMPACT_ATOMS: atom_id res chain seq x y z
N ALA A 1 6.40 17.09 -0.81
CA ALA A 1 5.02 17.62 -0.57
C ALA A 1 4.23 17.86 -1.87
N ALA A 2 4.82 18.47 -2.92
CA ALA A 2 4.10 18.81 -4.16
C ALA A 2 3.44 17.63 -4.92
N PHE A 3 4.03 16.42 -4.85
CA PHE A 3 3.47 15.22 -5.50
C PHE A 3 2.15 14.75 -4.88
N LYS A 4 2.04 14.79 -3.55
CA LYS A 4 0.81 14.40 -2.83
C LYS A 4 -0.30 15.44 -2.97
N ALA A 5 0.05 16.72 -3.09
CA ALA A 5 -0.91 17.81 -3.29
C ALA A 5 -1.52 17.86 -4.70
N ARG A 6 -0.81 17.31 -5.70
CA ARG A 6 -1.25 17.29 -7.11
C ARG A 6 -1.88 15.97 -7.55
N ARG A 7 -1.88 14.94 -6.70
CA ARG A 7 -2.50 13.65 -7.03
C ARG A 7 -3.92 13.61 -6.51
N ASP A 8 -4.72 12.76 -7.14
CA ASP A 8 -5.99 12.31 -6.58
C ASP A 8 -5.71 11.45 -5.32
N GLY A 9 -5.93 12.05 -4.15
CA GLY A 9 -5.71 11.40 -2.87
C GLY A 9 -6.74 10.32 -2.55
N GLU A 10 -7.96 10.44 -3.09
CA GLU A 10 -9.04 9.47 -2.89
C GLU A 10 -8.76 8.21 -3.71
N SER A 11 -8.35 8.37 -4.96
CA SER A 11 -7.95 7.26 -5.82
C SER A 11 -6.81 6.45 -5.18
N ALA A 12 -5.74 7.13 -4.72
CA ALA A 12 -4.64 6.46 -4.04
C ALA A 12 -5.10 5.70 -2.79
N ARG A 13 -6.05 6.27 -2.02
CA ARG A 13 -6.60 5.64 -0.81
C ARG A 13 -7.37 4.36 -1.14
N VAL A 14 -8.21 4.37 -2.18
CA VAL A 14 -8.96 3.17 -2.60
C VAL A 14 -8.03 2.02 -3.01
N GLY A 15 -6.94 2.31 -3.72
CA GLY A 15 -5.97 1.27 -4.08
C GLY A 15 -5.23 0.69 -2.86
N LEU A 16 -4.91 1.53 -1.89
CA LEU A 16 -4.27 1.12 -0.64
C LEU A 16 -5.20 0.28 0.26
N GLU A 17 -6.50 0.59 0.32
CA GLU A 17 -7.47 -0.20 1.07
C GLU A 17 -7.67 -1.59 0.45
N ARG A 18 -7.73 -1.70 -0.88
CA ARG A 18 -7.78 -3.02 -1.54
C ARG A 18 -6.52 -3.85 -1.29
N LEU A 19 -5.36 -3.20 -1.28
CA LEU A 19 -4.11 -3.86 -0.90
C LEU A 19 -4.15 -4.34 0.56
N ARG A 20 -4.74 -3.55 1.47
CA ARG A 20 -4.93 -3.93 2.88
C ARG A 20 -5.80 -5.18 3.02
N GLU A 21 -6.92 -5.23 2.31
CA GLU A 21 -7.81 -6.40 2.31
C GLU A 21 -7.08 -7.64 1.76
N ALA A 22 -6.36 -7.51 0.65
CA ALA A 22 -5.58 -8.60 0.08
C ALA A 22 -4.46 -9.07 1.03
N ALA A 23 -3.83 -8.15 1.79
CA ALA A 23 -2.78 -8.46 2.77
C ALA A 23 -3.29 -9.26 3.98
N ARG A 24 -4.60 -9.18 4.29
CA ARG A 24 -5.25 -10.02 5.32
C ARG A 24 -5.59 -11.41 4.82
N GLY A 25 -5.68 -11.57 3.50
CA GLY A 25 -5.97 -12.83 2.84
C GLY A 25 -4.72 -13.65 2.52
N GLN A 26 -4.91 -14.63 1.65
CA GLN A 26 -3.83 -15.44 1.06
C GLN A 26 -3.72 -15.21 -0.46
N GLU A 27 -4.34 -14.14 -0.95
CA GLU A 27 -4.32 -13.80 -2.37
C GLU A 27 -2.96 -13.26 -2.80
N ASN A 28 -2.67 -13.35 -4.09
CA ASN A 28 -1.47 -12.73 -4.64
C ASN A 28 -1.57 -11.21 -4.52
N LEU A 29 -0.60 -10.59 -3.87
CA LEU A 29 -0.57 -9.15 -3.62
C LEU A 29 -0.09 -8.33 -4.80
N PHE A 30 0.66 -8.94 -5.71
CA PHE A 30 1.30 -8.23 -6.81
C PHE A 30 0.29 -7.43 -7.69
N PRO A 31 -0.89 -7.97 -8.06
CA PRO A 31 -1.92 -7.20 -8.76
C PRO A 31 -2.39 -5.96 -7.99
N TYR A 32 -2.56 -6.06 -6.67
CA TYR A 32 -3.03 -4.97 -5.81
C TYR A 32 -1.97 -3.88 -5.62
N VAL A 33 -0.69 -4.28 -5.51
CA VAL A 33 0.44 -3.34 -5.46
C VAL A 33 0.56 -2.57 -6.77
N LEU A 34 0.42 -3.24 -7.90
CA LEU A 34 0.44 -2.60 -9.22
C LEU A 34 -0.72 -1.60 -9.37
N GLU A 35 -1.89 -1.96 -8.85
CA GLU A 35 -3.09 -1.11 -8.83
C GLU A 35 -2.86 0.15 -8.00
N ALA A 36 -2.33 0.01 -6.78
CA ALA A 36 -1.98 1.14 -5.93
C ALA A 36 -1.00 2.11 -6.62
N PHE A 37 0.03 1.58 -7.30
CA PHE A 37 0.97 2.42 -8.05
C PHE A 37 0.34 3.11 -9.27
N ARG A 38 -0.56 2.43 -10.00
CA ARG A 38 -1.35 3.06 -11.08
C ARG A 38 -2.19 4.23 -10.56
N ARG A 39 -2.69 4.12 -9.33
CA ARG A 39 -3.42 5.19 -8.63
C ARG A 39 -2.54 6.23 -7.95
N ARG A 40 -1.24 6.26 -8.27
CA ARG A 40 -0.28 7.25 -7.74
C ARG A 40 -0.06 7.13 -6.23
N ALA A 41 -0.28 5.94 -5.66
CA ALA A 41 0.26 5.62 -4.34
C ALA A 41 1.79 5.61 -4.40
N THR A 42 2.42 5.96 -3.28
CA THR A 42 3.87 5.94 -3.14
C THR A 42 4.33 4.62 -2.54
N LEU A 43 5.61 4.27 -2.77
CA LEU A 43 6.23 3.10 -2.16
C LEU A 43 6.08 3.13 -0.62
N GLY A 44 6.28 4.29 0.01
CA GLY A 44 6.16 4.42 1.46
C GLY A 44 4.75 4.16 1.99
N GLU A 45 3.71 4.44 1.20
CA GLU A 45 2.31 4.17 1.58
C GLU A 45 1.97 2.69 1.41
N VAL A 46 2.41 2.07 0.32
CA VAL A 46 2.27 0.62 0.10
C VAL A 46 2.98 -0.15 1.21
N CYS A 47 4.25 0.16 1.50
CA CYS A 47 4.98 -0.45 2.61
C CYS A 47 4.37 -0.10 3.98
N GLY A 48 3.77 1.08 4.13
CA GLY A 48 3.05 1.49 5.33
C GLY A 48 1.88 0.55 5.62
N VAL A 49 1.01 0.31 4.63
CA VAL A 49 -0.11 -0.63 4.75
C VAL A 49 0.38 -2.03 5.14
N LEU A 50 1.42 -2.53 4.46
CA LEU A 50 1.94 -3.86 4.76
C LEU A 50 2.55 -3.96 6.17
N ARG A 51 3.22 -2.90 6.66
CA ARG A 51 3.71 -2.83 8.04
C ARG A 51 2.59 -2.75 9.07
N GLU A 52 1.51 -2.05 8.77
CA GLU A 52 0.35 -2.00 9.67
C GLU A 52 -0.33 -3.37 9.81
N GLU A 53 -0.41 -4.14 8.73
CA GLU A 53 -1.07 -5.45 8.74
C GLU A 53 -0.17 -6.60 9.23
N TRP A 54 1.13 -6.57 8.91
CA TRP A 54 2.05 -7.67 9.23
C TRP A 54 3.11 -7.33 10.28
N GLY A 55 3.22 -6.06 10.66
CA GLY A 55 4.33 -5.56 11.48
C GLY A 55 5.62 -5.43 10.68
N GLU A 56 6.72 -5.24 11.42
CA GLU A 56 8.07 -5.17 10.87
C GLU A 56 8.87 -6.38 11.31
N TYR A 57 9.66 -6.94 10.40
CA TYR A 57 10.61 -7.99 10.77
C TYR A 57 11.65 -7.42 11.73
N GLN A 58 11.73 -8.02 12.92
CA GLN A 58 12.78 -7.70 13.89
C GLN A 58 13.81 -8.84 13.87
N PRO A 59 15.02 -8.61 13.36
CA PRO A 59 16.06 -9.63 13.40
C PRO A 59 16.34 -10.01 14.85
N GLY A 60 16.27 -11.31 15.15
CA GLY A 60 16.64 -11.85 16.46
C GLY A 60 18.10 -11.50 16.75
N ARG A 61 18.34 -10.89 17.92
CA ARG A 61 19.68 -10.59 18.42
C ARG A 61 20.47 -11.88 18.67
#